data_AF-A0A2R6PCZ2-F1
#
_entry.id   AF-A0A2R6PCZ2-F1
#
_cell.length_a   1.000
_cell.length_b   1.000
_cell.length_c   1.000
_cell.angle_alpha   90.00
_cell.angle_beta   90.00
_cell.angle_gamma   90.00
#
_symmetry.space_group_name_H-M   'P 1'
#
loop_
_entity.id
_entity.type
_entity.pdbx_description
1 polymer ?
#
loop_
_entity_poly.entity_id
_entity_poly.type
_entity_poly.pdbx_seq_one_letter_code
_entity_poly.pdbx_strand_id
1 'polypeptide(L)'
;MSISLWVLCVKIGLAEAKLGIWQNLSNLEVVAASLFYQFSLYSAVRLAHHGFTLGELGLVCFGATVLFMEMMNLTIARIWPFTTPFIKTYRLPTPLLIYQIALIPGSLLTGFLLSPLLYLSRHIASRPVRRLRFPEQKQKHRRLLALGFYAGTVLVVAGVVGIWTRWCLGNRDPWLWVMFWLLEGKRKWARPLLLAYWAALGSVSVGGWNRQLARSRRYRHRSTASIPGEAPVVPPSPLDMSRANGNGSAGGLSDSSLSPSPASEGLTSMGISFANLPNLPNLPNGATVATDLLDAADKHVPTLSVNARRKFFHALAVAMFLPGVAVDPAFTHLSFSAAFALFTFAEYVRYFALYPFGAAVHVFMNEFLDQKDSGTAILSHFYLLTGCANSVWFEGPSRLLLFTGILVLGVGDAMASVVGKRLGRHRWSTNTPKTVEGSAAFTASVVACAWLLRLLGFTEDFSIVRYGAVATLGSILEAFSVQNDNLTLPLYMWTPQGDGDSRLVMGAYPRLDSAPVTAVWRRA
;
A
#
# COMPACT_ATOMS: atom_id res chain seq x y z
N MET A 1 -14.36 -14.99 -23.30
CA MET A 1 -15.58 -15.36 -24.06
C MET A 1 -16.17 -16.68 -23.55
N SER A 2 -15.45 -17.81 -23.62
CA SER A 2 -15.96 -19.11 -23.12
C SER A 2 -16.47 -19.08 -21.66
N ILE A 3 -15.69 -18.53 -20.73
CA ILE A 3 -16.08 -18.45 -19.31
C ILE A 3 -17.36 -17.61 -19.11
N SER A 4 -17.50 -16.49 -19.82
CA SER A 4 -18.68 -15.62 -19.71
C SER A 4 -19.96 -16.32 -20.18
N LEU A 5 -19.86 -17.14 -21.23
CA LEU A 5 -20.97 -17.96 -21.72
C LEU A 5 -21.36 -19.03 -20.68
N TRP A 6 -20.36 -19.70 -20.09
CA TRP A 6 -20.60 -20.67 -19.01
C TRP A 6 -21.30 -20.05 -17.81
N VAL A 7 -20.88 -18.88 -17.35
CA VAL A 7 -21.52 -18.18 -16.22
C VAL A 7 -22.98 -17.80 -16.58
N LEU A 8 -23.25 -17.44 -17.83
CA LEU A 8 -24.62 -17.18 -18.29
C LEU A 8 -25.47 -18.45 -18.28
N CYS A 9 -24.94 -19.57 -18.77
CA CYS A 9 -25.61 -20.87 -18.70
C CYS A 9 -25.90 -21.29 -17.25
N VAL A 10 -24.94 -21.09 -16.34
CA VAL A 10 -25.13 -21.35 -14.90
C VAL A 10 -26.26 -20.47 -14.35
N LYS A 11 -26.28 -19.17 -14.68
CA LYS A 11 -27.35 -18.26 -14.23
C LYS A 11 -28.72 -18.72 -14.71
N ILE A 12 -28.84 -19.13 -15.98
CA ILE A 12 -30.08 -19.66 -16.55
C ILE A 12 -30.47 -20.96 -15.82
N GLY A 13 -29.53 -21.88 -15.64
CA GLY A 13 -29.77 -23.13 -14.91
C GLY A 13 -30.20 -22.92 -13.46
N LEU A 14 -29.63 -21.93 -12.75
CA LEU A 14 -30.02 -21.56 -11.39
C LEU A 14 -31.43 -20.95 -11.33
N ALA A 15 -31.82 -20.21 -12.36
CA ALA A 15 -33.16 -19.66 -12.49
C ALA A 15 -34.19 -20.77 -12.72
N GLU A 16 -33.91 -21.71 -13.62
CA GLU A 16 -34.74 -22.91 -13.86
C GLU A 16 -34.86 -23.78 -12.60
N ALA A 17 -33.76 -23.96 -11.86
CA ALA A 17 -33.73 -24.70 -10.61
C ALA A 17 -34.36 -23.96 -9.41
N LYS A 18 -34.83 -22.70 -9.59
CA LYS A 18 -35.43 -21.85 -8.55
C LYS A 18 -34.56 -21.67 -7.30
N LEU A 19 -33.24 -21.66 -7.46
CA LEU A 19 -32.28 -21.69 -6.35
C LEU A 19 -32.04 -20.32 -5.67
N GLY A 20 -32.78 -19.26 -6.00
CA GLY A 20 -32.63 -17.95 -5.34
C GLY A 20 -31.33 -17.19 -5.65
N ILE A 21 -30.34 -17.85 -6.26
CA ILE A 21 -29.00 -17.31 -6.51
C ILE A 21 -29.01 -16.50 -7.82
N TRP A 22 -28.42 -15.30 -7.78
CA TRP A 22 -28.27 -14.38 -8.92
C TRP A 22 -29.57 -13.92 -9.60
N GLN A 23 -30.72 -14.08 -8.94
CA GLN A 23 -32.01 -13.68 -9.51
C GLN A 23 -32.11 -12.16 -9.79
N ASN A 24 -31.41 -11.33 -9.00
CA ASN A 24 -31.45 -9.88 -9.13
C ASN A 24 -30.48 -9.31 -10.19
N LEU A 25 -29.58 -10.15 -10.73
CA LEU A 25 -28.61 -9.75 -11.75
C LEU A 25 -29.21 -9.91 -13.15
N SER A 26 -29.12 -8.88 -13.98
CA SER A 26 -29.45 -8.96 -15.41
C SER A 26 -28.40 -9.76 -16.18
N ASN A 27 -28.76 -10.22 -17.38
CA ASN A 27 -27.81 -10.95 -18.25
C ASN A 27 -26.60 -10.07 -18.64
N LEU A 28 -26.83 -8.78 -18.89
CA LEU A 28 -25.78 -7.80 -19.15
C LEU A 28 -24.83 -7.69 -17.95
N GLU A 29 -25.39 -7.56 -16.74
CA GLU A 29 -24.61 -7.48 -15.50
C GLU A 29 -23.73 -8.72 -15.28
N VAL A 30 -24.26 -9.92 -15.53
CA VAL A 30 -23.48 -11.16 -15.44
C VAL A 30 -22.35 -11.22 -16.47
N VAL A 31 -22.63 -10.87 -17.72
CA VAL A 31 -21.61 -10.85 -18.78
C VAL A 31 -20.54 -9.81 -18.50
N ALA A 32 -20.93 -8.59 -18.13
CA ALA A 32 -20.01 -7.50 -17.81
C ALA A 32 -19.13 -7.83 -16.60
N ALA A 33 -19.72 -8.33 -15.50
CA ALA A 33 -18.97 -8.75 -14.31
C ALA A 33 -17.97 -9.86 -14.65
N SER A 34 -18.39 -10.88 -15.42
CA SER A 34 -17.52 -12.00 -15.79
C SER A 34 -16.32 -11.56 -16.65
N LEU A 35 -16.54 -10.65 -17.61
CA LEU A 35 -15.49 -10.11 -18.47
C LEU A 35 -14.53 -9.22 -17.68
N PHE A 36 -15.06 -8.34 -16.83
CA PHE A 36 -14.25 -7.46 -16.01
C PHE A 36 -13.43 -8.24 -14.98
N TYR A 37 -14.00 -9.26 -14.34
CA TYR A 37 -13.26 -10.12 -13.42
C TYR A 37 -12.07 -10.79 -14.12
N GLN A 38 -12.27 -11.39 -15.31
CA GLN A 38 -11.20 -11.97 -16.12
C GLN A 38 -10.12 -10.95 -16.50
N PHE A 39 -10.53 -9.76 -16.94
CA PHE A 39 -9.61 -8.67 -17.25
C PHE A 39 -8.79 -8.22 -16.03
N SER A 40 -9.45 -8.07 -14.88
CA SER A 40 -8.81 -7.66 -13.63
C SER A 40 -7.81 -8.72 -13.16
N LEU A 41 -8.17 -10.00 -13.27
CA LEU A 41 -7.30 -11.13 -12.92
C LEU A 41 -6.03 -11.13 -13.78
N TYR A 42 -6.19 -11.01 -15.10
CA TYR A 42 -5.06 -10.94 -16.02
C TYR A 42 -4.15 -9.74 -15.73
N SER A 43 -4.76 -8.57 -15.52
CA SER A 43 -4.02 -7.33 -15.26
C SER A 43 -3.25 -7.40 -13.94
N ALA A 44 -3.88 -7.89 -12.87
CA ALA A 44 -3.25 -8.04 -11.56
C ALA A 44 -2.09 -9.03 -11.58
N VAL A 45 -2.23 -10.19 -12.25
CA VAL A 45 -1.14 -11.18 -12.40
C VAL A 45 0.04 -10.60 -13.16
N ARG A 46 -0.21 -9.80 -14.21
CA ARG A 46 0.85 -9.17 -15.01
C ARG A 46 1.55 -8.03 -14.29
N LEU A 47 0.81 -7.20 -13.55
CA LEU A 47 1.36 -6.01 -12.89
C LEU A 47 2.01 -6.31 -11.54
N ALA A 48 1.50 -7.29 -10.81
CA ALA A 48 1.97 -7.67 -9.47
C ALA A 48 2.50 -9.12 -9.48
N HIS A 49 3.41 -9.40 -10.41
CA HIS A 49 4.03 -10.71 -10.53
C HIS A 49 4.72 -11.11 -9.21
N HIS A 50 4.44 -12.32 -8.71
CA HIS A 50 4.85 -12.81 -7.39
C HIS A 50 4.39 -11.97 -6.18
N GLY A 51 3.38 -11.09 -6.35
CA GLY A 51 2.85 -10.26 -5.27
C GLY A 51 1.65 -10.85 -4.53
N PHE A 52 0.89 -11.75 -5.16
CA PHE A 52 -0.37 -12.26 -4.62
C PHE A 52 -0.34 -13.77 -4.40
N THR A 53 -0.96 -14.23 -3.31
CA THR A 53 -1.49 -15.60 -3.24
C THR A 53 -2.75 -15.73 -4.11
N LEU A 54 -3.12 -16.95 -4.52
CA LEU A 54 -4.35 -17.18 -5.31
C LEU A 54 -5.60 -16.58 -4.63
N GLY A 55 -5.69 -16.72 -3.30
CA GLY A 55 -6.82 -16.20 -2.53
C GLY A 55 -6.83 -14.67 -2.43
N GLU A 56 -5.68 -14.04 -2.20
CA GLU A 56 -5.56 -12.57 -2.18
C GLU A 56 -5.91 -11.97 -3.52
N LEU A 57 -5.41 -12.55 -4.61
CA LEU A 57 -5.72 -12.15 -5.97
C LEU A 57 -7.24 -12.22 -6.22
N GLY A 58 -7.87 -13.32 -5.81
CA GLY A 58 -9.32 -13.50 -5.90
C GLY A 58 -10.07 -12.39 -5.16
N LEU A 59 -9.72 -12.13 -3.90
CA LEU A 59 -10.35 -11.08 -3.08
C LEU A 59 -10.24 -9.68 -3.71
N VAL A 60 -9.05 -9.33 -4.20
CA VAL A 60 -8.82 -8.03 -4.86
C VAL A 60 -9.63 -7.91 -6.16
N CYS A 61 -9.65 -8.97 -6.99
CA CYS A 61 -10.42 -9.01 -8.23
C CYS A 61 -11.93 -8.96 -7.99
N PHE A 62 -12.43 -9.61 -6.93
CA PHE A 62 -13.84 -9.51 -6.52
C PHE A 62 -14.19 -8.09 -6.09
N GLY A 63 -13.38 -7.46 -5.23
CA GLY A 63 -13.58 -6.07 -4.82
C GLY A 63 -13.57 -5.10 -6.00
N ALA A 64 -12.64 -5.27 -6.94
CA ALA A 64 -12.59 -4.48 -8.17
C ALA A 64 -13.85 -4.67 -9.02
N THR A 65 -14.35 -5.91 -9.13
CA THR A 65 -15.57 -6.22 -9.90
C THR A 65 -16.81 -5.61 -9.26
N VAL A 66 -16.91 -5.62 -7.93
CA VAL A 66 -17.99 -4.95 -7.18
C VAL A 66 -18.01 -3.45 -7.50
N LEU A 67 -16.86 -2.75 -7.41
CA LEU A 67 -16.77 -1.33 -7.72
C LEU A 67 -17.08 -1.03 -9.20
N PHE A 68 -16.64 -1.90 -10.12
CA PHE A 68 -16.98 -1.79 -11.54
C PHE A 68 -18.49 -1.91 -11.77
N MET A 69 -19.16 -2.84 -11.09
CA MET A 69 -20.61 -3.01 -11.18
C MET A 69 -21.37 -1.78 -10.67
N GLU A 70 -20.94 -1.19 -9.54
CA GLU A 70 -21.54 0.07 -9.04
C GLU A 70 -21.33 1.22 -10.04
N MET A 71 -20.13 1.36 -10.59
CA MET A 71 -19.81 2.36 -11.61
C MET A 71 -20.69 2.20 -12.86
N MET A 72 -20.82 0.97 -13.36
CA MET A 72 -21.62 0.65 -14.54
C MET A 72 -23.11 0.95 -14.28
N ASN A 73 -23.65 0.52 -13.15
CA ASN A 73 -25.07 0.72 -12.84
C ASN A 73 -25.42 2.19 -12.60
N LEU A 74 -24.54 2.97 -11.96
CA LEU A 74 -24.71 4.43 -11.85
C LEU A 74 -24.68 5.11 -13.23
N THR A 75 -23.79 4.67 -14.10
CA THR A 75 -23.67 5.19 -15.47
C THR A 75 -24.92 4.87 -16.30
N ILE A 76 -25.36 3.61 -16.29
CA ILE A 76 -26.57 3.16 -17.00
C ILE A 76 -27.80 3.93 -16.52
N ALA A 77 -27.94 4.13 -15.20
CA ALA A 77 -29.05 4.87 -14.62
C ALA A 77 -29.11 6.33 -15.09
N ARG A 78 -27.97 6.93 -15.45
CA ARG A 78 -27.89 8.29 -16.01
C ARG A 78 -28.10 8.33 -17.53
N ILE A 79 -27.69 7.31 -18.28
CA ILE A 79 -27.91 7.26 -19.75
C ILE A 79 -29.38 6.99 -20.08
N TRP A 80 -30.02 6.06 -19.36
CA TRP A 80 -31.39 5.63 -19.66
C TRP A 80 -32.39 5.97 -18.54
N PRO A 81 -32.73 7.26 -18.36
CA PRO A 81 -33.62 7.72 -17.31
C PRO A 81 -35.10 7.36 -17.53
N PHE A 82 -35.49 6.65 -18.58
CA PHE A 82 -36.89 6.20 -18.72
C PHE A 82 -37.04 4.71 -18.46
N THR A 83 -36.01 3.90 -18.72
CA THR A 83 -36.08 2.45 -18.59
C THR A 83 -35.53 1.94 -17.24
N THR A 84 -34.83 2.77 -16.47
CA THR A 84 -34.22 2.37 -15.18
C THR A 84 -34.73 3.20 -13.99
N PRO A 85 -35.98 3.01 -13.53
CA PRO A 85 -36.57 3.83 -12.45
C PRO A 85 -35.79 3.71 -11.12
N PHE A 86 -35.02 2.62 -10.95
CA PHE A 86 -34.21 2.38 -9.76
C PHE A 86 -32.72 2.24 -10.10
N ILE A 87 -31.87 2.72 -9.20
CA ILE A 87 -30.41 2.57 -9.24
C ILE A 87 -30.06 1.27 -8.50
N LYS A 88 -29.35 0.37 -9.19
CA LYS A 88 -28.89 -0.91 -8.65
C LYS A 88 -27.48 -0.80 -8.06
N THR A 89 -27.36 -0.67 -6.75
CA THR A 89 -26.07 -0.56 -6.03
C THR A 89 -26.07 -1.42 -4.78
N TYR A 90 -24.89 -1.77 -4.24
CA TYR A 90 -24.81 -2.57 -3.01
C TYR A 90 -25.08 -1.76 -1.74
N ARG A 91 -25.05 -0.44 -1.88
CA ARG A 91 -25.30 0.56 -0.85
C ARG A 91 -26.03 1.76 -1.43
N LEU A 92 -26.38 2.72 -0.58
CA LEU A 92 -27.13 3.91 -0.98
C LEU A 92 -26.34 4.73 -2.03
N PRO A 93 -26.99 5.20 -3.12
CA PRO A 93 -26.35 6.00 -4.16
C PRO A 93 -26.13 7.45 -3.70
N THR A 94 -25.29 7.63 -2.69
CA THR A 94 -24.94 8.93 -2.11
C THR A 94 -23.84 9.62 -2.93
N PRO A 95 -23.64 10.94 -2.75
CA PRO A 95 -22.46 11.61 -3.28
C PRO A 95 -21.14 10.92 -2.86
N LEU A 96 -21.09 10.41 -1.63
CA LEU A 96 -19.91 9.71 -1.09
C LEU A 96 -19.53 8.47 -1.92
N LEU A 97 -20.51 7.66 -2.34
CA LEU A 97 -20.29 6.55 -3.27
C LEU A 97 -19.75 7.04 -4.62
N ILE A 98 -20.33 8.10 -5.19
CA ILE A 98 -19.89 8.65 -6.48
C ILE A 98 -18.43 9.11 -6.39
N TYR A 99 -18.04 9.81 -5.33
CA TYR A 99 -16.65 10.21 -5.12
C TYR A 99 -15.71 9.02 -4.90
N GLN A 100 -16.15 7.97 -4.21
CA GLN A 100 -15.34 6.77 -4.06
C GLN A 100 -15.08 6.10 -5.41
N ILE A 101 -16.09 6.01 -6.29
CA ILE A 101 -15.92 5.48 -7.65
C ILE A 101 -15.02 6.39 -8.49
N ALA A 102 -15.17 7.71 -8.35
CA ALA A 102 -14.32 8.68 -9.03
C ALA A 102 -12.85 8.58 -8.58
N LEU A 103 -12.59 8.33 -7.29
CA LEU A 103 -11.23 8.28 -6.75
C LEU A 103 -10.56 6.92 -6.96
N ILE A 104 -11.21 5.82 -6.60
CA ILE A 104 -10.60 4.48 -6.61
C ILE A 104 -10.54 3.95 -8.06
N PRO A 105 -11.66 3.54 -8.71
CA PRO A 105 -11.66 3.22 -10.15
C PRO A 105 -11.05 4.32 -11.04
N GLY A 106 -11.32 5.60 -10.77
CA GLY A 106 -10.78 6.68 -11.60
C GLY A 106 -9.25 6.81 -11.57
N SER A 107 -8.61 6.57 -10.41
CA SER A 107 -7.14 6.51 -10.34
C SER A 107 -6.55 5.36 -11.16
N LEU A 108 -7.20 4.19 -11.14
CA LEU A 108 -6.80 3.03 -11.95
C LEU A 108 -7.03 3.26 -13.45
N LEU A 109 -8.17 3.85 -13.81
CA LEU A 109 -8.49 4.24 -15.18
C LEU A 109 -7.46 5.24 -15.73
N THR A 110 -7.02 6.19 -14.91
CA THR A 110 -5.98 7.15 -15.29
C THR A 110 -4.67 6.45 -15.64
N GLY A 111 -4.24 5.49 -14.83
CA GLY A 111 -3.06 4.67 -15.12
C GLY A 111 -3.21 3.84 -16.40
N PHE A 112 -4.40 3.29 -16.63
CA PHE A 112 -4.69 2.52 -17.85
C PHE A 112 -4.62 3.38 -19.12
N LEU A 113 -5.29 4.55 -19.13
CA LEU A 113 -5.30 5.46 -20.27
C LEU A 113 -3.91 6.03 -20.58
N LEU A 114 -3.10 6.27 -19.55
CA LEU A 114 -1.73 6.80 -19.68
C LEU A 114 -0.66 5.70 -19.73
N SER A 115 -1.07 4.42 -19.84
CA SER A 115 -0.15 3.28 -19.85
C SER A 115 0.92 3.33 -20.95
N PRO A 116 0.70 3.86 -22.17
CA PRO A 116 1.77 3.96 -23.16
C PRO A 116 2.90 4.90 -22.71
N LEU A 117 2.56 6.02 -22.06
CA LEU A 117 3.55 6.97 -21.53
C LEU A 117 4.32 6.36 -20.35
N LEU A 118 3.61 5.67 -19.46
CA LEU A 118 4.19 4.98 -18.32
C LEU A 118 5.18 3.89 -18.76
N TYR A 119 4.77 3.05 -19.72
CA TYR A 119 5.62 2.01 -20.29
C TYR A 119 6.88 2.60 -20.93
N LEU A 120 6.73 3.64 -21.76
CA LEU A 120 7.87 4.28 -22.42
C LEU A 120 8.82 4.93 -21.41
N SER A 121 8.29 5.54 -20.36
CA SER A 121 9.10 6.11 -19.27
C SER A 121 9.96 5.04 -18.59
N ARG A 122 9.38 3.88 -18.26
CA ARG A 122 10.11 2.76 -17.66
C ARG A 122 11.15 2.16 -18.60
N HIS A 123 10.81 2.00 -19.88
CA HIS A 123 11.72 1.49 -20.91
C HIS A 123 12.96 2.38 -21.08
N ILE A 124 12.78 3.70 -21.07
CA ILE A 124 13.91 4.64 -21.15
C ILE A 124 14.69 4.66 -19.83
N ALA A 125 14.01 4.57 -18.69
CA ALA A 125 14.66 4.54 -17.38
C ALA A 125 15.59 3.33 -17.21
N SER A 126 15.19 2.14 -17.67
CA SER A 126 15.93 0.88 -17.52
C SER A 126 17.17 0.75 -18.41
N ARG A 127 17.27 1.53 -19.51
CA ARG A 127 18.45 1.49 -20.39
C ARG A 127 19.71 2.03 -19.69
N PRO A 128 20.81 1.27 -19.59
CA PRO A 128 22.02 1.74 -18.91
C PRO A 128 22.65 2.92 -19.65
N VAL A 129 23.06 3.94 -18.90
CA VAL A 129 23.59 5.21 -19.45
C VAL A 129 24.83 4.99 -20.32
N ARG A 130 25.64 3.98 -19.99
CA ARG A 130 26.85 3.60 -20.74
C ARG A 130 26.57 3.15 -22.19
N ARG A 131 25.35 2.72 -22.50
CA ARG A 131 24.97 2.28 -23.86
C ARG A 131 24.37 3.40 -24.71
N LEU A 132 24.36 4.65 -24.23
CA LEU A 132 23.73 5.77 -24.93
C LEU A 132 24.79 6.73 -25.45
N ARG A 133 24.72 7.03 -26.75
CA ARG A 133 25.61 7.96 -27.44
C ARG A 133 25.46 9.42 -26.93
N PHE A 134 24.29 9.78 -26.40
CA PHE A 134 24.00 11.10 -25.85
C PHE A 134 23.26 11.02 -24.50
N PRO A 135 23.96 11.15 -23.36
CA PRO A 135 23.37 10.99 -22.02
C PRO A 135 22.39 12.12 -21.65
N GLU A 136 22.60 13.35 -22.12
CA GLU A 136 21.73 14.49 -21.82
C GLU A 136 20.33 14.38 -22.44
N GLN A 137 20.25 13.82 -23.66
CA GLN A 137 18.98 13.60 -24.35
C GLN A 137 18.09 12.63 -23.57
N LYS A 138 18.68 11.63 -22.88
CA LYS A 138 17.94 10.71 -21.99
C LYS A 138 17.21 11.48 -20.88
N GLN A 139 17.87 12.44 -20.24
CA GLN A 139 17.24 13.22 -19.17
C GLN A 139 16.11 14.09 -19.72
N LYS A 140 16.32 14.76 -20.88
CA LYS A 140 15.28 15.56 -21.54
C LYS A 140 14.03 14.71 -21.87
N HIS A 141 14.21 13.53 -22.47
CA HIS A 141 13.09 12.62 -22.78
C HIS A 141 12.37 12.13 -21.52
N ARG A 142 13.09 11.80 -20.44
CA ARG A 142 12.46 11.40 -19.17
C ARG A 142 11.65 12.54 -18.55
N ARG A 143 12.13 13.78 -18.63
CA ARG A 143 11.41 14.97 -18.16
C ARG A 143 10.15 15.22 -18.98
N LEU A 144 10.25 15.13 -20.31
CA LEU A 144 9.10 15.33 -21.20
C LEU A 144 8.02 14.25 -21.01
N LEU A 145 8.41 12.98 -20.89
CA LEU A 145 7.46 11.89 -20.64
C LEU A 145 6.79 12.00 -19.26
N ALA A 146 7.55 12.41 -18.23
CA ALA A 146 6.99 12.66 -16.92
C ALA A 146 6.02 13.86 -16.95
N LEU A 147 6.38 14.95 -17.63
CA LEU A 147 5.49 16.10 -17.83
C LEU A 147 4.22 15.68 -18.57
N GLY A 148 4.34 14.90 -19.65
CA GLY A 148 3.20 14.35 -20.38
C GLY A 148 2.30 13.48 -19.51
N PHE A 149 2.88 12.64 -18.63
CA PHE A 149 2.11 11.86 -17.67
C PHE A 149 1.39 12.73 -16.64
N TYR A 150 2.05 13.72 -16.03
CA TYR A 150 1.41 14.57 -15.03
C TYR A 150 0.32 15.46 -15.65
N ALA A 151 0.59 16.06 -16.82
CA ALA A 151 -0.40 16.84 -17.56
C ALA A 151 -1.58 15.96 -18.02
N GLY A 152 -1.29 14.77 -18.53
CA GLY A 152 -2.31 13.78 -18.89
C GLY A 152 -3.15 13.34 -17.70
N THR A 153 -2.53 13.19 -16.52
CA THR A 153 -3.23 12.85 -15.27
C THR A 153 -4.22 13.95 -14.90
N VAL A 154 -3.79 15.22 -14.94
CA VAL A 154 -4.67 16.36 -14.69
C VAL A 154 -5.82 16.39 -15.69
N LEU A 155 -5.55 16.15 -16.98
CA LEU A 155 -6.57 16.13 -18.04
C LEU A 155 -7.59 15.01 -17.83
N VAL A 156 -7.16 13.79 -17.50
CA VAL A 156 -8.05 12.66 -17.28
C VAL A 156 -8.89 12.87 -16.00
N VAL A 157 -8.26 13.34 -14.93
CA VAL A 157 -8.93 13.56 -13.64
C VAL A 157 -9.93 14.73 -13.73
N ALA A 158 -9.55 15.87 -14.31
CA ALA A 158 -10.44 17.02 -14.45
C ALA A 158 -11.48 16.83 -15.58
N GLY A 159 -11.07 16.20 -16.68
CA GLY A 159 -11.92 15.93 -17.84
C GLY A 159 -12.77 14.68 -17.65
N VAL A 160 -12.23 13.51 -17.95
CA VAL A 160 -13.00 12.25 -17.99
C VAL A 160 -13.68 11.96 -16.64
N VAL A 161 -12.90 11.93 -15.55
CA VAL A 161 -13.42 11.59 -14.22
C VAL A 161 -14.25 12.73 -13.65
N GLY A 162 -13.79 13.98 -13.77
CA GLY A 162 -14.46 15.17 -13.26
C GLY A 162 -15.81 15.43 -13.93
N ILE A 163 -15.88 15.34 -15.25
CA ILE A 163 -17.13 15.50 -16.02
C ILE A 163 -18.09 14.35 -15.70
N TRP A 164 -17.61 13.10 -15.63
CA TRP A 164 -18.44 11.97 -15.23
C TRP A 164 -19.02 12.15 -13.82
N THR A 165 -18.20 12.63 -12.87
CA THR A 165 -18.63 12.93 -11.49
C THR A 165 -19.69 14.03 -11.47
N ARG A 166 -19.46 15.14 -12.20
CA ARG A 166 -20.42 16.24 -12.34
C ARG A 166 -21.76 15.76 -12.90
N TRP A 167 -21.71 14.91 -13.91
CA TRP A 167 -22.91 14.33 -14.53
C TRP A 167 -23.67 13.42 -13.55
N CYS A 168 -22.95 12.56 -12.82
CA CYS A 168 -23.54 11.69 -11.80
C CYS A 168 -24.18 12.50 -10.65
N LEU A 169 -23.63 13.67 -10.31
CA LEU A 169 -24.15 14.58 -9.28
C LEU A 169 -25.29 15.50 -9.77
N GLY A 170 -25.80 15.31 -10.99
CA GLY A 170 -26.89 16.14 -11.53
C GLY A 170 -26.42 17.54 -11.93
N ASN A 171 -25.30 17.61 -12.66
CA ASN A 171 -24.65 18.84 -13.17
C ASN A 171 -24.07 19.80 -12.12
N ARG A 172 -24.02 19.38 -10.85
CA ARG A 172 -23.38 20.15 -9.77
C ARG A 172 -21.87 20.06 -9.85
N ASP A 173 -21.19 21.16 -9.57
CA ASP A 173 -19.73 21.20 -9.62
C ASP A 173 -19.10 20.36 -8.51
N PRO A 174 -18.34 19.30 -8.84
CA PRO A 174 -17.79 18.38 -7.85
C PRO A 174 -16.69 19.03 -7.00
N TRP A 175 -15.99 20.03 -7.55
CA TRP A 175 -14.92 20.73 -6.84
C TRP A 175 -15.48 21.67 -5.76
N LEU A 176 -16.51 22.45 -6.13
CA LEU A 176 -17.22 23.30 -5.19
C LEU A 176 -17.89 22.49 -4.10
N TRP A 177 -18.45 21.33 -4.45
CA TRP A 177 -19.00 20.41 -3.47
C TRP A 177 -17.99 20.02 -2.40
N VAL A 178 -16.79 19.57 -2.78
CA VAL A 178 -15.76 19.17 -1.81
C VAL A 178 -15.38 20.36 -0.91
N MET A 179 -15.24 21.55 -1.49
CA MET A 179 -14.88 22.76 -0.74
C MET A 179 -15.96 23.16 0.28
N PHE A 180 -17.22 23.20 -0.13
CA PHE A 180 -18.33 23.52 0.78
C PHE A 180 -18.55 22.42 1.80
N TRP A 181 -18.54 21.16 1.36
CA TRP A 181 -18.71 20.01 2.25
C TRP A 181 -17.61 19.96 3.30
N LEU A 182 -16.36 20.31 2.97
CA LEU A 182 -15.29 20.40 3.96
C LEU A 182 -15.61 21.39 5.10
N LEU A 183 -16.39 22.44 4.83
CA LEU A 183 -16.76 23.50 5.77
C LEU A 183 -18.17 23.35 6.37
N GLU A 184 -19.04 22.54 5.79
CA GLU A 184 -20.48 22.42 6.14
C GLU A 184 -20.79 21.30 7.16
N GLY A 185 -19.81 20.89 7.96
CA GLY A 185 -20.00 19.89 9.03
C GLY A 185 -20.76 20.44 10.26
N LYS A 186 -21.22 19.52 11.15
CA LYS A 186 -21.85 19.86 12.46
C LYS A 186 -21.08 20.93 13.23
N ARG A 187 -19.76 20.89 13.13
CA ARG A 187 -18.84 21.96 13.54
C ARG A 187 -17.99 22.32 12.33
N LYS A 188 -18.06 23.58 11.88
CA LYS A 188 -17.36 24.07 10.68
C LYS A 188 -15.85 23.78 10.67
N TRP A 189 -15.24 23.66 11.85
CA TRP A 189 -13.81 23.42 12.02
C TRP A 189 -13.40 21.96 12.23
N ALA A 190 -14.34 21.02 12.40
CA ALA A 190 -14.00 19.64 12.72
C ALA A 190 -13.19 18.95 11.62
N ARG A 191 -13.63 19.07 10.35
CA ARG A 191 -12.95 18.44 9.20
C ARG A 191 -11.59 19.10 8.89
N PRO A 192 -11.47 20.45 8.85
CA PRO A 192 -10.15 21.10 8.72
C PRO A 192 -9.19 20.75 9.86
N LEU A 193 -9.67 20.70 11.10
CA LEU A 193 -8.85 20.32 12.25
C LEU A 193 -8.39 18.86 12.16
N LEU A 194 -9.24 17.96 11.66
CA LEU A 194 -8.87 16.58 11.43
C LEU A 194 -7.80 16.44 10.33
N LEU A 195 -7.89 17.23 9.24
CA LEU A 195 -6.83 17.32 8.24
C LEU A 195 -5.52 17.83 8.84
N ALA A 196 -5.58 18.88 9.66
CA ALA A 196 -4.41 19.41 10.35
C ALA A 196 -3.79 18.37 11.31
N TYR A 197 -4.63 17.63 12.05
CA TYR A 197 -4.22 16.53 12.90
C TYR A 197 -3.50 15.43 12.12
N TRP A 198 -4.07 14.97 11.01
CA TRP A 198 -3.44 13.96 10.16
C TRP A 198 -2.16 14.45 9.50
N ALA A 199 -2.12 15.71 9.04
CA ALA A 199 -0.92 16.31 8.49
C ALA A 199 0.20 16.40 9.54
N ALA A 200 -0.14 16.80 10.77
CA ALA A 200 0.81 16.84 11.89
C ALA A 200 1.32 15.44 12.23
N LEU A 201 0.44 14.45 12.38
CA LEU A 201 0.83 13.05 12.64
C LEU A 201 1.72 12.49 11.54
N GLY A 202 1.35 12.69 10.27
CA GLY A 202 2.14 12.26 9.13
C GLY A 202 3.52 12.91 9.12
N SER A 203 3.59 14.22 9.36
CA SER A 203 4.85 14.97 9.40
C SER A 203 5.75 14.55 10.56
N VAL A 204 5.18 14.34 11.76
CA VAL A 204 5.90 13.85 12.94
C VAL A 204 6.39 12.42 12.73
N SER A 205 5.58 11.56 12.13
CA SER A 205 5.96 10.18 11.82
C SER A 205 7.12 10.13 10.82
N VAL A 206 7.00 10.83 9.68
CA VAL A 206 8.05 10.88 8.65
C VAL A 206 9.31 11.56 9.19
N GLY A 207 9.18 12.67 9.92
CA GLY A 207 10.31 13.38 10.53
C GLY A 207 11.01 12.56 11.61
N GLY A 208 10.24 11.89 12.47
CA GLY A 208 10.75 10.98 13.50
C GLY A 208 11.50 9.80 12.89
N TRP A 209 10.94 9.20 11.84
CA TRP A 209 11.57 8.10 11.12
C TRP A 209 12.87 8.53 10.43
N ASN A 210 12.85 9.65 9.69
CA ASN A 210 14.05 10.19 9.04
C ASN A 210 15.16 10.52 10.04
N ARG A 211 14.79 11.03 11.23
CA ARG A 211 15.75 11.29 12.32
C ARG A 211 16.33 10.01 12.88
N GLN A 212 15.52 8.96 13.04
CA GLN A 212 15.98 7.64 13.48
C GLN A 212 16.94 7.01 12.46
N LEU A 213 16.63 7.09 11.17
CA LEU A 213 17.51 6.65 10.08
C LEU A 213 18.81 7.45 10.01
N ALA A 214 18.75 8.77 10.20
CA ALA A 214 19.96 9.59 10.24
C ALA A 214 20.86 9.20 11.43
N ARG A 215 20.26 8.86 12.58
CA ARG A 215 20.99 8.36 13.75
C ARG A 215 21.62 6.99 13.47
N SER A 216 20.88 6.04 12.89
CA SER A 216 21.44 4.71 12.57
C SER A 216 22.59 4.80 11.55
N ARG A 217 22.46 5.65 10.51
CA ARG A 217 23.53 5.90 9.54
C ARG A 217 24.76 6.56 10.17
N ARG A 218 24.59 7.50 11.12
CA ARG A 218 25.70 8.11 11.86
C ARG A 218 26.46 7.09 12.71
N TYR A 219 25.74 6.16 13.36
CA TYR A 219 26.38 5.06 14.09
C TYR A 219 27.15 4.12 13.15
N ARG A 220 26.61 3.81 11.97
CA ARG A 220 27.32 3.04 10.93
C ARG A 220 28.62 3.73 10.50
N HIS A 221 28.56 5.03 10.18
CA HIS A 221 29.75 5.78 9.76
C HIS A 221 30.77 5.96 10.89
N ARG A 222 30.33 6.01 12.16
CA ARG A 222 31.24 6.05 13.30
C ARG A 222 31.91 4.70 13.56
N SER A 223 31.21 3.59 13.31
CA SER A 223 31.76 2.23 13.41
C SER A 223 32.75 1.91 12.28
N THR A 224 32.58 2.49 11.08
CA THR A 224 33.57 2.40 10.00
C THR A 224 34.71 3.41 10.14
N ALA A 225 34.47 4.58 10.76
CA ALA A 225 35.52 5.57 11.04
C ALA A 225 36.37 5.24 12.28
N SER A 226 35.94 4.29 13.12
CA SER A 226 36.73 3.80 14.26
C SER A 226 37.76 2.73 13.88
N ILE A 227 38.01 2.51 12.59
CA ILE A 227 39.15 1.73 12.08
C ILE A 227 40.16 2.75 11.54
N PRO A 228 41.23 3.09 12.27
CA PRO A 228 42.28 3.95 11.76
C PRO A 228 43.14 3.15 10.80
N GLY A 229 43.12 3.54 9.52
CA GLY A 229 44.10 3.09 8.54
C GLY A 229 43.62 1.97 7.62
N GLU A 230 42.78 2.29 6.65
CA GLU A 230 42.90 1.68 5.33
C GLU A 230 42.17 2.56 4.30
N ALA A 231 42.92 3.08 3.33
CA ALA A 231 42.35 3.78 2.18
C ALA A 231 41.49 2.78 1.37
N PRO A 232 40.38 3.22 0.75
CA PRO A 232 39.52 2.32 0.00
C PRO A 232 40.25 1.80 -1.24
N VAL A 233 40.62 0.51 -1.22
CA VAL A 233 41.16 -0.21 -2.37
C VAL A 233 40.05 -0.32 -3.43
N VAL A 234 40.26 0.33 -4.56
CA VAL A 234 39.43 0.17 -5.77
C VAL A 234 39.71 -1.23 -6.35
N PRO A 235 38.71 -2.09 -6.58
CA PRO A 235 38.94 -3.41 -7.16
C PRO A 235 39.36 -3.28 -8.63
N PRO A 236 40.34 -4.07 -9.12
CA PRO A 236 40.72 -4.05 -10.53
C PRO A 236 39.62 -4.67 -11.40
N SER A 237 39.47 -4.15 -12.62
CA SER A 237 38.53 -4.65 -13.63
C SER A 237 38.99 -6.01 -14.18
N PRO A 238 38.08 -6.93 -14.53
CA PRO A 238 38.45 -8.27 -15.00
C PRO A 238 38.72 -8.25 -16.51
N LEU A 239 39.95 -7.94 -16.90
CA LEU A 239 40.48 -8.22 -18.24
C LEU A 239 41.97 -8.53 -18.09
N ASP A 240 42.28 -9.82 -17.97
CA ASP A 240 43.44 -10.50 -18.59
C ASP A 240 43.70 -11.82 -17.86
N MET A 241 43.02 -12.86 -18.31
CA MET A 241 43.42 -14.22 -18.02
C MET A 241 43.48 -14.99 -19.35
N SER A 242 44.53 -14.68 -20.13
CA SER A 242 44.96 -15.52 -21.25
C SER A 242 46.38 -15.13 -21.67
N ARG A 243 47.39 -15.86 -21.19
CA ARG A 243 48.52 -16.38 -21.99
C ARG A 243 49.61 -16.95 -21.07
N ALA A 244 49.59 -18.27 -20.92
CA ALA A 244 50.78 -19.06 -20.69
C ALA A 244 51.00 -19.90 -21.96
N ASN A 245 52.05 -19.56 -22.74
CA ASN A 245 53.02 -20.47 -23.37
C ASN A 245 53.73 -19.81 -24.56
N GLY A 246 55.05 -20.04 -24.65
CA GLY A 246 55.75 -20.24 -25.93
C GLY A 246 56.79 -19.20 -26.35
N ASN A 247 58.06 -19.56 -26.12
CA ASN A 247 59.31 -19.30 -26.87
C ASN A 247 59.36 -18.20 -27.96
N GLY A 248 60.43 -17.40 -27.93
CA GLY A 248 60.94 -16.69 -29.11
C GLY A 248 61.97 -15.61 -28.78
N SER A 249 63.16 -15.77 -29.35
CA SER A 249 64.40 -14.99 -29.22
C SER A 249 64.39 -13.55 -29.77
N ALA A 250 65.37 -12.77 -29.28
CA ALA A 250 66.16 -11.70 -29.93
C ALA A 250 65.78 -10.22 -29.73
N GLY A 251 66.68 -9.49 -29.05
CA GLY A 251 67.35 -8.29 -29.57
C GLY A 251 66.75 -6.90 -29.28
N GLY A 252 67.52 -6.05 -28.58
CA GLY A 252 67.63 -4.62 -28.91
C GLY A 252 67.27 -3.56 -27.83
N LEU A 253 68.32 -3.05 -27.18
CA LEU A 253 68.65 -1.62 -26.95
C LEU A 253 67.77 -0.70 -26.08
N SER A 254 68.41 -0.22 -24.99
CA SER A 254 68.47 1.14 -24.40
C SER A 254 67.48 2.22 -24.86
N ASP A 255 66.87 2.97 -23.94
CA ASP A 255 67.49 4.19 -23.39
C ASP A 255 66.71 4.85 -22.24
N SER A 256 67.47 5.53 -21.39
CA SER A 256 67.08 6.30 -20.21
C SER A 256 66.60 7.73 -20.52
N SER A 257 65.68 8.29 -19.72
CA SER A 257 65.68 9.72 -19.37
C SER A 257 64.77 10.07 -18.18
N LEU A 258 65.38 10.77 -17.20
CA LEU A 258 64.78 11.44 -16.05
C LEU A 258 64.10 12.76 -16.49
N SER A 259 63.03 13.25 -15.85
CA SER A 259 63.02 14.28 -14.77
C SER A 259 61.64 15.04 -14.83
N PRO A 260 61.33 16.05 -13.99
CA PRO A 260 60.95 15.99 -12.58
C PRO A 260 59.60 16.70 -12.28
N SER A 261 59.13 16.58 -11.04
CA SER A 261 57.97 17.28 -10.48
C SER A 261 58.24 18.78 -10.21
N PRO A 262 57.18 19.58 -9.93
CA PRO A 262 57.29 20.63 -8.92
C PRO A 262 56.22 20.52 -7.83
N ALA A 263 56.61 21.02 -6.66
CA ALA A 263 55.94 20.98 -5.37
C ALA A 263 55.03 22.18 -5.10
N SER A 264 54.17 22.07 -4.08
CA SER A 264 53.80 23.21 -3.24
C SER A 264 53.54 22.80 -1.78
N GLU A 265 54.14 23.59 -0.91
CA GLU A 265 54.20 23.65 0.57
C GLU A 265 52.80 23.93 1.18
N GLY A 266 52.48 23.78 2.47
CA GLY A 266 53.20 23.47 3.71
C GLY A 266 52.28 23.67 4.94
N LEU A 267 52.78 23.26 6.13
CA LEU A 267 52.42 23.65 7.52
C LEU A 267 50.97 23.32 8.03
N THR A 268 50.73 22.64 9.15
CA THR A 268 51.36 22.68 10.48
C THR A 268 51.03 21.42 11.29
N SER A 269 52.01 20.99 12.08
CA SER A 269 51.93 20.00 13.14
C SER A 269 51.46 20.65 14.45
N MET A 270 50.59 19.98 15.20
CA MET A 270 50.63 19.95 16.66
C MET A 270 50.31 18.52 17.13
N GLY A 271 51.29 17.91 17.81
CA GLY A 271 51.29 16.50 18.15
C GLY A 271 50.69 16.15 19.50
N ILE A 272 50.47 14.85 19.69
CA ILE A 272 50.63 14.14 20.96
C ILE A 272 51.22 12.78 20.62
N SER A 273 52.45 12.54 21.10
CA SER A 273 53.14 11.25 21.01
C SER A 273 52.66 10.36 22.16
N PHE A 274 52.26 9.12 21.87
CA PHE A 274 52.16 8.07 22.88
C PHE A 274 53.21 7.01 22.60
N ALA A 275 54.07 6.84 23.60
CA ALA A 275 55.20 5.93 23.64
C ALA A 275 54.76 4.46 23.80
N ASN A 276 55.56 3.57 23.20
CA ASN A 276 55.87 2.19 23.59
C ASN A 276 54.78 1.33 24.25
N LEU A 277 54.28 0.35 23.50
CA LEU A 277 53.86 -0.95 24.03
C LEU A 277 54.53 -2.06 23.20
N PRO A 278 55.26 -3.01 23.81
CA PRO A 278 55.93 -4.09 23.09
C PRO A 278 55.05 -5.34 22.94
N ASN A 279 55.27 -6.06 21.84
CA ASN A 279 54.87 -7.44 21.54
C ASN A 279 53.38 -7.80 21.53
N LEU A 280 52.81 -7.87 20.32
CA LEU A 280 51.75 -8.82 19.99
C LEU A 280 52.27 -9.75 18.86
N PRO A 281 52.09 -11.09 18.98
CA PRO A 281 52.56 -12.03 17.99
C PRO A 281 51.76 -11.89 16.68
N ASN A 282 52.49 -11.97 15.57
CA ASN A 282 51.99 -11.95 14.20
C ASN A 282 50.97 -13.10 14.00
N LEU A 283 49.68 -12.80 13.92
CA LEU A 283 48.63 -13.75 13.57
C LEU A 283 48.31 -13.63 12.07
N PRO A 284 48.52 -14.68 11.25
CA PRO A 284 47.99 -14.72 9.91
C PRO A 284 46.48 -14.98 9.99
N ASN A 285 45.67 -14.23 9.23
CA ASN A 285 44.20 -14.32 9.09
C ASN A 285 43.34 -13.27 9.83
N GLY A 286 43.84 -12.05 10.00
CA GLY A 286 43.02 -10.93 10.49
C GLY A 286 41.87 -10.53 9.55
N ALA A 287 42.03 -10.71 8.24
CA ALA A 287 41.03 -10.28 7.24
C ALA A 287 39.74 -11.11 7.28
N THR A 288 39.82 -12.42 7.50
CA THR A 288 38.64 -13.33 7.55
C THR A 288 37.88 -13.20 8.86
N VAL A 289 38.58 -13.02 9.99
CA VAL A 289 37.93 -12.74 11.28
C VAL A 289 37.30 -11.36 11.28
N ALA A 290 37.91 -10.37 10.64
CA ALA A 290 37.32 -9.04 10.46
C ALA A 290 36.05 -9.09 9.60
N THR A 291 36.01 -9.89 8.52
CA THR A 291 34.77 -10.07 7.73
C THR A 291 33.67 -10.80 8.50
N ASP A 292 34.00 -11.83 9.28
CA ASP A 292 33.02 -12.55 10.11
C ASP A 292 32.52 -11.70 11.28
N LEU A 293 33.37 -10.85 11.84
CA LEU A 293 33.03 -9.92 12.92
C LEU A 293 32.27 -8.70 12.38
N LEU A 294 32.55 -8.26 11.15
CA LEU A 294 31.76 -7.26 10.42
C LEU A 294 30.38 -7.81 10.03
N ASP A 295 30.28 -9.07 9.60
CA ASP A 295 28.99 -9.74 9.32
C ASP A 295 28.20 -10.01 10.61
N ALA A 296 28.90 -10.33 11.70
CA ALA A 296 28.32 -10.39 13.05
C ALA A 296 27.91 -9.00 13.57
N ALA A 297 28.65 -7.93 13.26
CA ALA A 297 28.32 -6.56 13.66
C ALA A 297 27.19 -5.94 12.83
N ASP A 298 27.08 -6.27 11.53
CA ASP A 298 25.94 -5.91 10.69
C ASP A 298 24.64 -6.57 11.20
N LYS A 299 24.73 -7.75 11.83
CA LYS A 299 23.62 -8.36 12.58
C LYS A 299 23.24 -7.61 13.87
N HIS A 300 24.11 -6.76 14.42
CA HIS A 300 23.94 -6.11 15.73
C HIS A 300 23.66 -4.60 15.66
N VAL A 301 23.62 -3.97 14.49
CA VAL A 301 23.03 -2.62 14.37
C VAL A 301 21.52 -2.79 14.48
N PRO A 302 20.84 -2.20 15.48
CA PRO A 302 19.40 -2.36 15.66
C PRO A 302 18.69 -1.51 14.61
N THR A 303 18.69 -1.97 13.36
CA THR A 303 17.54 -1.73 12.49
C THR A 303 16.37 -2.37 13.22
N LEU A 304 15.31 -1.59 13.51
CA LEU A 304 14.10 -2.14 14.11
C LEU A 304 13.73 -3.40 13.32
N SER A 305 13.55 -4.53 14.02
CA SER A 305 13.13 -5.77 13.38
C SER A 305 11.95 -5.49 12.46
N VAL A 306 11.88 -6.16 11.30
CA VAL A 306 10.82 -5.90 10.30
C VAL A 306 9.42 -5.91 10.94
N ASN A 307 9.20 -6.81 11.88
CA ASN A 307 7.98 -6.87 12.67
C ASN A 307 7.75 -5.60 13.52
N ALA A 308 8.77 -5.07 14.22
CA ALA A 308 8.63 -3.81 14.96
C ALA A 308 8.27 -2.62 14.06
N ARG A 309 8.81 -2.55 12.83
CA ARG A 309 8.42 -1.54 11.84
C ARG A 309 6.95 -1.69 11.44
N ARG A 310 6.52 -2.92 11.13
CA ARG A 310 5.12 -3.24 10.82
C ARG A 310 4.20 -2.76 11.95
N LYS A 311 4.52 -3.11 13.20
CA LYS A 311 3.69 -2.72 14.36
C LYS A 311 3.66 -1.21 14.59
N PHE A 312 4.74 -0.48 14.30
CA PHE A 312 4.71 0.99 14.32
C PHE A 312 3.64 1.55 13.36
N PHE A 313 3.55 1.04 12.14
CA PHE A 313 2.51 1.48 11.20
C PHE A 313 1.10 1.05 11.58
N HIS A 314 0.95 -0.11 12.21
CA HIS A 314 -0.36 -0.56 12.69
C HIS A 314 -0.82 0.33 13.85
N ALA A 315 0.08 0.71 14.76
CA ALA A 315 -0.19 1.69 15.81
C ALA A 315 -0.48 3.09 15.23
N LEU A 316 0.28 3.54 14.24
CA LEU A 316 0.03 4.80 13.53
C LEU A 316 -1.33 4.79 12.84
N ALA A 317 -1.73 3.66 12.23
CA ALA A 317 -3.04 3.50 11.62
C ALA A 317 -4.17 3.64 12.65
N VAL A 318 -4.03 3.07 13.86
CA VAL A 318 -4.99 3.30 14.95
C VAL A 318 -5.06 4.78 15.32
N ALA A 319 -3.91 5.41 15.57
CA ALA A 319 -3.86 6.82 15.97
C ALA A 319 -4.42 7.76 14.90
N MET A 320 -4.24 7.44 13.63
CA MET A 320 -4.71 8.24 12.51
C MET A 320 -6.19 8.00 12.23
N PHE A 321 -6.62 6.74 12.12
CA PHE A 321 -7.94 6.40 11.62
C PHE A 321 -9.02 6.31 12.70
N LEU A 322 -8.71 5.81 13.89
CA LEU A 322 -9.71 5.61 14.94
C LEU A 322 -10.39 6.94 15.35
N PRO A 323 -9.64 8.04 15.61
CA PRO A 323 -10.27 9.33 15.92
C PRO A 323 -11.03 9.91 14.73
N GLY A 324 -10.57 9.65 13.50
CA GLY A 324 -11.25 10.09 12.29
C GLY A 324 -12.64 9.47 12.17
N VAL A 325 -12.72 8.14 12.27
CA VAL A 325 -14.00 7.42 12.22
C VAL A 325 -14.90 7.83 13.39
N ALA A 326 -14.34 8.06 14.58
CA ALA A 326 -15.13 8.49 15.74
C ALA A 326 -15.74 9.89 15.59
N VAL A 327 -15.01 10.82 14.97
CA VAL A 327 -15.45 12.23 14.80
C VAL A 327 -16.36 12.39 13.59
N ASP A 328 -15.95 11.87 12.43
CA ASP A 328 -16.67 11.99 11.17
C ASP A 328 -16.39 10.78 10.25
N PRO A 329 -17.21 9.72 10.33
CA PRO A 329 -17.06 8.53 9.50
C PRO A 329 -17.15 8.82 7.99
N ALA A 330 -18.04 9.72 7.58
CA ALA A 330 -18.25 10.03 6.16
C ALA A 330 -17.06 10.78 5.57
N PHE A 331 -16.51 11.76 6.30
CA PHE A 331 -15.29 12.44 5.90
C PHE A 331 -14.09 11.49 5.88
N THR A 332 -14.02 10.55 6.83
CA THR A 332 -12.97 9.53 6.87
C THR A 332 -13.10 8.54 5.72
N HIS A 333 -14.31 8.15 5.32
CA HIS A 333 -14.57 7.32 4.14
C HIS A 333 -14.06 7.96 2.85
N LEU A 334 -14.36 9.26 2.64
CA LEU A 334 -13.85 10.00 1.49
C LEU A 334 -12.31 10.10 1.55
N SER A 335 -11.76 10.37 2.74
CA SER A 335 -10.32 10.49 2.96
C SER A 335 -9.58 9.17 2.69
N PHE A 336 -10.16 8.01 3.05
CA PHE A 336 -9.63 6.70 2.69
C PHE A 336 -9.60 6.49 1.18
N SER A 337 -10.66 6.89 0.48
CA SER A 337 -10.73 6.81 -0.99
C SER A 337 -9.67 7.70 -1.66
N ALA A 338 -9.46 8.90 -1.12
CA ALA A 338 -8.42 9.81 -1.57
C ALA A 338 -7.01 9.28 -1.28
N ALA A 339 -6.78 8.73 -0.08
CA ALA A 339 -5.51 8.10 0.28
C ALA A 339 -5.17 6.91 -0.62
N PHE A 340 -6.17 6.09 -0.97
CA PHE A 340 -5.98 4.99 -1.92
C PHE A 340 -5.58 5.51 -3.30
N ALA A 341 -6.25 6.53 -3.82
CA ALA A 341 -5.90 7.16 -5.09
C ALA A 341 -4.48 7.74 -5.08
N LEU A 342 -4.09 8.41 -3.99
CA LEU A 342 -2.73 8.95 -3.81
C LEU A 342 -1.68 7.84 -3.76
N PHE A 343 -1.96 6.73 -3.08
CA PHE A 343 -1.06 5.56 -3.06
C PHE A 343 -0.92 4.94 -4.45
N THR A 344 -2.01 4.84 -5.21
CA THR A 344 -1.99 4.40 -6.62
C THR A 344 -1.09 5.29 -7.48
N PHE A 345 -1.22 6.62 -7.38
CA PHE A 345 -0.35 7.54 -8.14
C PHE A 345 1.11 7.50 -7.67
N ALA A 346 1.35 7.41 -6.36
CA ALA A 346 2.71 7.23 -5.82
C ALA A 346 3.35 5.94 -6.34
N GLU A 347 2.56 4.87 -6.46
CA GLU A 347 3.01 3.60 -7.01
C GLU A 347 3.33 3.71 -8.51
N TYR A 348 2.54 4.45 -9.30
CA TYR A 348 2.88 4.73 -10.69
C TYR A 348 4.20 5.52 -10.82
N VAL A 349 4.37 6.56 -10.01
CA VAL A 349 5.61 7.37 -9.98
C VAL A 349 6.81 6.50 -9.64
N ARG A 350 6.68 5.61 -8.65
CA ARG A 350 7.71 4.68 -8.19
C ARG A 350 8.03 3.63 -9.25
N TYR A 351 7.03 2.85 -9.65
CA TYR A 351 7.17 1.67 -10.50
C TYR A 351 7.70 2.04 -11.89
N PHE A 352 7.17 3.12 -12.48
CA PHE A 352 7.60 3.61 -13.79
C PHE A 352 8.77 4.60 -13.74
N ALA A 353 9.36 4.84 -12.55
CA ALA A 353 10.53 5.70 -12.33
C ALA A 353 10.39 7.13 -12.92
N LEU A 354 9.23 7.75 -12.69
CA LEU A 354 8.88 9.07 -13.22
C LEU A 354 9.76 10.16 -12.59
N TYR A 355 10.31 11.07 -13.41
CA TYR A 355 11.08 12.21 -12.92
C TYR A 355 10.16 13.28 -12.30
N PRO A 356 10.59 14.06 -11.29
CA PRO A 356 11.83 13.91 -10.49
C PRO A 356 11.67 12.93 -9.31
N PHE A 357 10.45 12.53 -8.97
CA PHE A 357 10.14 11.91 -7.68
C PHE A 357 10.36 10.41 -7.60
N GLY A 358 10.42 9.70 -8.73
CA GLY A 358 10.42 8.23 -8.78
C GLY A 358 11.52 7.59 -7.93
N ALA A 359 12.73 8.15 -7.92
CA ALA A 359 13.82 7.64 -7.08
C ALA A 359 13.58 7.90 -5.59
N ALA A 360 13.12 9.09 -5.22
CA ALA A 360 12.84 9.45 -3.82
C ALA A 360 11.71 8.59 -3.25
N VAL A 361 10.62 8.41 -4.00
CA VAL A 361 9.49 7.56 -3.61
C VAL A 361 9.92 6.10 -3.53
N HIS A 362 10.76 5.60 -4.44
CA HIS A 362 11.26 4.23 -4.39
C HIS A 362 12.11 3.97 -3.16
N VAL A 363 13.06 4.86 -2.83
CA VAL A 363 13.88 4.73 -1.63
C VAL A 363 13.03 4.80 -0.38
N PHE A 364 12.10 5.77 -0.30
CA PHE A 364 11.19 5.90 0.83
C PHE A 364 10.35 4.64 1.02
N MET A 365 9.66 4.18 -0.02
CA MET A 365 8.75 3.03 0.10
C MET A 365 9.50 1.71 0.34
N ASN A 366 10.68 1.52 -0.27
CA ASN A 366 11.47 0.30 -0.08
C ASN A 366 11.97 0.11 1.36
N GLU A 367 12.21 1.19 2.08
CA GLU A 367 12.61 1.15 3.49
C GLU A 367 11.55 0.46 4.38
N PHE A 368 10.31 0.44 3.90
CA PHE A 368 9.14 -0.07 4.62
C PHE A 368 8.63 -1.43 4.11
N LEU A 369 9.36 -2.09 3.21
CA LEU A 369 8.97 -3.40 2.67
C LEU A 369 9.30 -4.54 3.62
N ASP A 370 8.40 -5.51 3.67
CA ASP A 370 8.57 -6.79 4.36
C ASP A 370 9.02 -7.87 3.34
N GLN A 371 9.50 -9.02 3.84
CA GLN A 371 9.79 -10.19 3.00
C GLN A 371 8.55 -10.69 2.24
N LYS A 372 7.35 -10.37 2.75
CA LYS A 372 6.06 -10.67 2.09
C LYS A 372 5.80 -9.81 0.84
N ASP A 373 6.54 -8.71 0.65
CA ASP A 373 6.43 -7.83 -0.51
C ASP A 373 7.47 -8.18 -1.60
N SER A 374 7.60 -9.47 -1.94
CA SER A 374 8.53 -9.94 -3.00
C SER A 374 8.10 -9.55 -4.42
N GLY A 375 6.94 -8.91 -4.58
CA GLY A 375 6.34 -8.57 -5.86
C GLY A 375 6.85 -7.27 -6.48
N THR A 376 6.50 -7.06 -7.75
CA THR A 376 6.77 -5.82 -8.50
C THR A 376 6.07 -4.59 -7.93
N ALA A 377 4.92 -4.80 -7.27
CA ALA A 377 4.12 -3.78 -6.63
C ALA A 377 4.23 -3.84 -5.08
N ILE A 378 4.19 -2.68 -4.43
CA ILE A 378 4.26 -2.58 -2.97
C ILE A 378 2.86 -2.79 -2.36
N LEU A 379 2.50 -4.05 -2.12
CA LEU A 379 1.13 -4.42 -1.73
C LEU A 379 0.83 -4.22 -0.25
N SER A 380 1.81 -4.33 0.65
CA SER A 380 1.54 -4.22 2.10
C SER A 380 0.89 -2.90 2.52
N HIS A 381 1.25 -1.78 1.88
CA HIS A 381 0.66 -0.47 2.17
C HIS A 381 -0.80 -0.40 1.69
N PHE A 382 -1.11 -0.99 0.53
CA PHE A 382 -2.48 -1.11 0.05
C PHE A 382 -3.30 -2.02 0.96
N TYR A 383 -2.76 -3.17 1.38
CA TYR A 383 -3.49 -4.08 2.25
C TYR A 383 -3.81 -3.49 3.61
N LEU A 384 -2.87 -2.79 4.25
CA LEU A 384 -3.15 -2.14 5.54
C LEU A 384 -4.22 -1.04 5.38
N LEU A 385 -4.10 -0.20 4.35
CA LEU A 385 -5.06 0.87 4.06
C LEU A 385 -6.45 0.29 3.76
N THR A 386 -6.53 -0.63 2.80
CA THR A 386 -7.76 -1.29 2.38
C THR A 386 -8.38 -2.11 3.51
N GLY A 387 -7.58 -2.78 4.34
CA GLY A 387 -8.06 -3.52 5.49
C GLY A 387 -8.77 -2.64 6.53
N CYS A 388 -8.22 -1.45 6.81
CA CYS A 388 -8.90 -0.46 7.66
C CYS A 388 -10.14 0.12 6.94
N ALA A 389 -9.96 0.53 5.68
CA ALA A 389 -10.96 1.27 4.92
C ALA A 389 -12.20 0.44 4.54
N ASN A 390 -12.05 -0.87 4.24
CA ASN A 390 -13.15 -1.75 3.84
C ASN A 390 -14.29 -1.72 4.86
N SER A 391 -13.96 -1.76 6.15
CA SER A 391 -14.94 -1.75 7.22
C SER A 391 -15.78 -0.46 7.25
N VAL A 392 -15.23 0.64 6.76
CA VAL A 392 -15.90 1.93 6.58
C VAL A 392 -16.63 2.01 5.24
N TRP A 393 -16.02 1.53 4.15
CA TRP A 393 -16.59 1.56 2.80
C TRP A 393 -17.84 0.70 2.63
N PHE A 394 -17.95 -0.38 3.40
CA PHE A 394 -19.12 -1.25 3.33
C PHE A 394 -20.37 -0.67 3.99
N GLU A 395 -20.25 0.45 4.72
CA GLU A 395 -21.39 1.16 5.32
C GLU A 395 -22.31 0.21 6.13
N GLY A 396 -21.69 -0.59 7.00
CA GLY A 396 -22.40 -1.62 7.77
C GLY A 396 -23.51 -1.06 8.68
N PRO A 397 -24.47 -1.91 9.09
CA PRO A 397 -25.64 -1.49 9.86
C PRO A 397 -25.32 -0.97 11.26
N SER A 398 -24.17 -1.35 11.82
CA SER A 398 -23.70 -0.96 13.14
C SER A 398 -22.45 -0.07 13.04
N ARG A 399 -22.34 0.95 13.90
CA ARG A 399 -21.14 1.79 13.98
C ARG A 399 -19.93 1.02 14.46
N LEU A 400 -20.12 -0.04 15.26
CA LEU A 400 -19.03 -0.92 15.67
C LEU A 400 -18.28 -1.51 14.47
N LEU A 401 -18.99 -1.85 13.40
CA LEU A 401 -18.38 -2.41 12.20
C LEU A 401 -17.40 -1.44 11.55
N LEU A 402 -17.64 -0.12 11.62
CA LEU A 402 -16.76 0.91 11.07
C LEU A 402 -15.38 0.93 11.75
N PHE A 403 -15.30 0.50 13.01
CA PHE A 403 -14.04 0.43 13.76
C PHE A 403 -13.34 -0.92 13.62
N THR A 404 -14.04 -1.96 13.17
CA THR A 404 -13.57 -3.35 13.25
C THR A 404 -12.28 -3.57 12.47
N GLY A 405 -12.14 -3.01 11.25
CA GLY A 405 -10.90 -3.13 10.49
C GLY A 405 -9.70 -2.49 11.20
N ILE A 406 -9.90 -1.32 11.82
CA ILE A 406 -8.86 -0.59 12.56
C ILE A 406 -8.48 -1.35 13.84
N LEU A 407 -9.45 -1.88 14.58
CA LEU A 407 -9.18 -2.63 15.82
C LEU A 407 -8.45 -3.94 15.54
N VAL A 408 -8.86 -4.69 14.52
CA VAL A 408 -8.29 -5.98 14.16
C VAL A 408 -6.84 -5.86 13.71
N LEU A 409 -6.56 -4.95 12.79
CA LEU A 409 -5.19 -4.76 12.28
C LEU A 409 -4.34 -3.97 13.26
N GLY A 410 -4.89 -2.93 13.86
CA GLY A 410 -4.15 -2.02 14.72
C GLY A 410 -3.83 -2.58 16.10
N VAL A 411 -4.84 -3.14 16.75
CA VAL A 411 -4.76 -3.61 18.15
C VAL A 411 -4.59 -5.13 18.19
N GLY A 412 -5.48 -5.87 17.52
CA GLY A 412 -5.51 -7.32 17.55
C GLY A 412 -4.19 -7.94 17.09
N ASP A 413 -3.77 -7.66 15.86
CA ASP A 413 -2.51 -8.17 15.29
C ASP A 413 -1.28 -7.76 16.13
N ALA A 414 -1.28 -6.56 16.71
CA ALA A 414 -0.21 -6.12 17.62
C ALA A 414 -0.17 -6.94 18.91
N MET A 415 -1.31 -7.09 19.58
CA MET A 415 -1.42 -7.83 20.84
C MET A 415 -1.16 -9.32 20.65
N ALA A 416 -1.60 -9.91 19.54
CA ALA A 416 -1.30 -11.28 19.16
C ALA A 416 0.22 -11.52 19.09
N SER A 417 0.95 -10.60 18.47
CA SER A 417 2.41 -10.74 18.33
C SER A 417 3.16 -10.47 19.64
N VAL A 418 2.74 -9.47 20.42
CA VAL A 418 3.39 -9.13 21.70
C VAL A 418 3.19 -10.25 22.72
N VAL A 419 1.93 -10.67 22.92
CA VAL A 419 1.59 -11.74 23.86
C VAL A 419 2.09 -13.09 23.35
N GLY A 420 1.92 -13.38 22.06
CA GLY A 420 2.38 -14.63 21.49
C GLY A 420 3.90 -14.83 21.60
N LYS A 421 4.69 -13.76 21.55
CA LYS A 421 6.15 -13.84 21.78
C LYS A 421 6.54 -13.93 23.25
N ARG A 422 5.81 -13.27 24.15
CA ARG A 422 6.15 -13.19 25.59
C ARG A 422 5.61 -14.36 26.40
N LEU A 423 4.40 -14.79 26.10
CA LEU A 423 3.62 -15.77 26.86
C LEU A 423 3.22 -17.00 26.04
N GLY A 424 3.51 -17.02 24.74
CA GLY A 424 3.11 -18.11 23.85
C GLY A 424 3.83 -19.41 24.18
N ARG A 425 3.10 -20.37 24.75
CA ARG A 425 3.61 -21.71 25.07
C ARG A 425 3.02 -22.73 24.11
N HIS A 426 1.73 -22.61 23.79
CA HIS A 426 1.01 -23.56 22.96
C HIS A 426 0.92 -23.04 21.52
N ARG A 427 1.57 -23.73 20.59
CA ARG A 427 1.44 -23.43 19.14
C ARG A 427 0.23 -24.16 18.57
N TRP A 428 -0.44 -23.54 17.60
CA TRP A 428 -1.58 -24.15 16.91
C TRP A 428 -1.22 -25.40 16.12
N SER A 429 -0.03 -25.42 15.53
CA SER A 429 0.54 -26.56 14.83
C SER A 429 2.06 -26.42 14.80
N THR A 430 2.78 -27.54 14.64
CA THR A 430 4.23 -27.56 14.49
C THR A 430 4.71 -26.69 13.32
N ASN A 431 3.85 -26.51 12.31
CA ASN A 431 4.18 -25.78 11.08
C ASN A 431 3.89 -24.27 11.15
N THR A 432 3.30 -23.76 12.23
CA THR A 432 2.97 -22.33 12.38
C THR A 432 3.67 -21.71 13.60
N PRO A 433 4.25 -20.50 13.48
CA PRO A 433 4.78 -19.78 14.62
C PRO A 433 3.66 -19.15 15.49
N LYS A 434 2.39 -19.27 15.09
CA LYS A 434 1.24 -18.67 15.78
C LYS A 434 0.88 -19.50 17.02
N THR A 435 0.61 -18.80 18.11
CA THR A 435 0.32 -19.40 19.43
C THR A 435 -1.13 -19.18 19.83
N VAL A 436 -1.67 -20.12 20.61
CA VAL A 436 -3.03 -20.06 21.16
C VAL A 436 -3.17 -18.85 22.08
N GLU A 437 -2.15 -18.55 22.88
CA GLU A 437 -2.14 -17.36 23.76
C GLU A 437 -2.12 -16.07 22.94
N GLY A 438 -1.45 -16.06 21.79
CA GLY A 438 -1.49 -14.94 20.85
C GLY A 438 -2.90 -14.73 20.28
N SER A 439 -3.57 -15.79 19.82
CA SER A 439 -4.95 -15.73 19.34
C SER A 439 -5.93 -15.30 20.44
N ALA A 440 -5.76 -15.78 21.67
CA ALA A 440 -6.58 -15.35 22.80
C ALA A 440 -6.37 -13.85 23.11
N ALA A 441 -5.13 -13.36 23.05
CA ALA A 441 -4.82 -11.95 23.23
C ALA A 441 -5.39 -11.07 22.11
N PHE A 442 -5.38 -11.55 20.86
CA PHE A 442 -6.08 -10.90 19.74
C PHE A 442 -7.56 -10.70 20.09
N THR A 443 -8.27 -11.77 20.42
CA THR A 443 -9.71 -11.73 20.69
C THR A 443 -10.02 -10.85 21.89
N ALA A 444 -9.31 -11.04 23.01
CA ALA A 444 -9.52 -10.29 24.23
C ALA A 444 -9.28 -8.78 24.02
N SER A 445 -8.22 -8.40 23.31
CA SER A 445 -7.90 -6.99 23.07
C SER A 445 -8.90 -6.32 22.13
N VAL A 446 -9.31 -6.98 21.05
CA VAL A 446 -10.32 -6.44 20.11
C VAL A 446 -11.67 -6.25 20.82
N VAL A 447 -12.12 -7.25 21.59
CA VAL A 447 -13.37 -7.17 22.36
C VAL A 447 -13.29 -6.09 23.45
N ALA A 448 -12.17 -6.00 24.17
CA ALA A 448 -11.96 -4.98 25.20
C ALA A 448 -11.97 -3.56 24.62
N CYS A 449 -11.33 -3.34 23.46
CA CYS A 449 -11.36 -2.05 22.78
C CYS A 449 -12.75 -1.71 22.24
N ALA A 450 -13.47 -2.67 21.68
CA ALA A 450 -14.86 -2.48 21.25
C ALA A 450 -15.76 -2.11 22.44
N TRP A 451 -15.57 -2.77 23.59
CA TRP A 451 -16.29 -2.44 24.83
C TRP A 451 -15.93 -1.05 25.34
N LEU A 452 -14.65 -0.64 25.28
CA LEU A 452 -14.24 0.72 25.63
C LEU A 452 -14.87 1.78 24.72
N LEU A 453 -14.94 1.54 23.41
CA LEU A 453 -15.62 2.43 22.47
C LEU A 453 -17.11 2.60 22.81
N ARG A 454 -17.76 1.52 23.26
CA ARG A 454 -19.13 1.57 23.78
C ARG A 454 -19.23 2.43 25.05
N LEU A 455 -18.33 2.25 26.02
CA LEU A 455 -18.32 3.05 27.25
C LEU A 455 -18.12 4.55 26.99
N LEU A 456 -17.29 4.89 25.99
CA LEU A 456 -17.04 6.26 25.56
C LEU A 456 -18.17 6.85 24.70
N GLY A 457 -19.22 6.06 24.37
CA GLY A 457 -20.36 6.50 23.59
C GLY A 457 -20.12 6.59 22.08
N PHE A 458 -19.06 5.98 21.55
CA PHE A 458 -18.76 5.99 20.12
C PHE A 458 -19.51 4.90 19.34
N THR A 459 -19.92 3.83 20.00
CA THR A 459 -20.69 2.73 19.41
C THR A 459 -21.96 2.47 20.21
N GLU A 460 -23.00 2.01 19.52
CA GLU A 460 -24.22 1.48 20.15
C GLU A 460 -23.97 0.21 20.97
N ASP A 461 -25.00 -0.21 21.71
CA ASP A 461 -25.00 -1.48 22.42
C ASP A 461 -24.92 -2.65 21.43
N PHE A 462 -24.00 -3.58 21.70
CA PHE A 462 -23.80 -4.77 20.88
C PHE A 462 -23.62 -6.01 21.75
N SER A 463 -23.89 -7.18 21.18
CA SER A 463 -23.65 -8.46 21.85
C SER A 463 -22.15 -8.77 21.89
N ILE A 464 -21.57 -8.64 23.08
CA ILE A 464 -20.15 -9.01 23.35
C ILE A 464 -19.90 -10.47 22.98
N VAL A 465 -20.86 -11.36 23.23
CA VAL A 465 -20.75 -12.80 22.92
C VAL A 465 -20.67 -13.01 21.40
N ARG A 466 -21.57 -12.40 20.61
CA ARG A 466 -21.55 -12.53 19.14
C ARG A 466 -20.26 -11.93 18.56
N TYR A 467 -19.89 -10.73 18.98
CA TYR A 467 -18.68 -10.07 18.49
C TYR A 467 -17.41 -10.84 18.89
N GLY A 468 -17.35 -11.32 20.14
CA GLY A 468 -16.27 -12.16 20.64
C GLY A 468 -16.16 -13.50 19.92
N ALA A 469 -17.29 -14.15 19.60
CA ALA A 469 -17.29 -15.37 18.80
C ALA A 469 -16.68 -15.12 17.42
N VAL A 470 -17.05 -14.03 16.73
CA VAL A 470 -16.48 -13.74 15.42
C VAL A 470 -15.02 -13.30 15.50
N ALA A 471 -14.64 -12.52 16.51
CA ALA A 471 -13.23 -12.22 16.76
C ALA A 471 -12.40 -13.47 17.07
N THR A 472 -12.97 -14.47 17.73
CA THR A 472 -12.34 -15.78 17.96
C THR A 472 -12.15 -16.52 16.63
N LEU A 473 -13.20 -16.62 15.81
CA LEU A 473 -13.12 -17.23 14.49
C LEU A 473 -12.10 -16.52 13.57
N GLY A 474 -12.03 -15.19 13.63
CA GLY A 474 -11.01 -14.40 12.93
C GLY A 474 -9.59 -14.74 13.37
N SER A 475 -9.36 -14.86 14.69
CA SER A 475 -8.05 -15.26 15.24
C SER A 475 -7.64 -16.69 14.87
N ILE A 476 -8.61 -17.59 14.72
CA ILE A 476 -8.40 -18.96 14.26
C ILE A 476 -8.05 -18.95 12.77
N LEU A 477 -8.79 -18.18 11.96
CA LEU A 477 -8.48 -17.99 10.55
C LEU A 477 -7.05 -17.47 10.36
N GLU A 478 -6.62 -16.48 11.16
CA GLU A 478 -5.24 -15.99 11.16
C GLU A 478 -4.21 -17.08 11.49
N ALA A 479 -4.53 -17.94 12.45
CA ALA A 479 -3.61 -18.99 12.90
C ALA A 479 -3.32 -20.04 11.82
N PHE A 480 -4.30 -20.31 10.95
CA PHE A 480 -4.23 -21.34 9.90
C PHE A 480 -4.06 -20.78 8.48
N SER A 481 -4.18 -19.46 8.29
CA SER A 481 -4.06 -18.83 6.97
C SER A 481 -2.63 -18.42 6.65
N VAL A 482 -2.22 -18.67 5.40
CA VAL A 482 -0.98 -18.15 4.80
C VAL A 482 -1.21 -16.78 4.14
N GLN A 483 -2.47 -16.43 3.87
CA GLN A 483 -2.85 -15.18 3.21
C GLN A 483 -2.50 -13.98 4.11
N ASN A 484 -2.38 -12.81 3.48
CA ASN A 484 -2.14 -11.57 4.19
C ASN A 484 -3.32 -11.22 5.10
N ASP A 485 -3.03 -11.18 6.40
CA ASP A 485 -3.92 -10.83 7.50
C ASP A 485 -4.52 -9.43 7.35
N ASN A 486 -3.76 -8.48 6.77
CA ASN A 486 -4.23 -7.12 6.54
C ASN A 486 -5.42 -7.04 5.58
N LEU A 487 -5.48 -7.92 4.58
CA LEU A 487 -6.59 -7.94 3.62
C LEU A 487 -7.75 -8.82 4.11
N THR A 488 -7.44 -9.97 4.70
CA THR A 488 -8.40 -11.06 4.91
C THR A 488 -9.19 -10.93 6.21
N LEU A 489 -8.53 -10.57 7.31
CA LEU A 489 -9.18 -10.55 8.63
C LEU A 489 -10.29 -9.50 8.75
N PRO A 490 -10.10 -8.24 8.29
CA PRO A 490 -11.17 -7.24 8.36
C PRO A 490 -12.40 -7.65 7.55
N LEU A 491 -12.19 -8.20 6.35
CA LEU A 491 -13.26 -8.72 5.51
C LEU A 491 -13.99 -9.87 6.20
N TYR A 492 -13.24 -10.87 6.67
CA TYR A 492 -13.82 -12.03 7.33
C TYR A 492 -14.61 -11.63 8.58
N MET A 493 -14.07 -10.76 9.43
CA MET A 493 -14.78 -10.34 10.62
C MET A 493 -16.01 -9.51 10.30
N TRP A 494 -16.01 -8.67 9.25
CA TRP A 494 -17.18 -7.88 8.89
C TRP A 494 -18.39 -8.74 8.46
N THR A 495 -18.16 -9.83 7.70
CA THR A 495 -19.25 -10.62 7.07
C THR A 495 -20.30 -11.25 7.99
N PRO A 496 -19.99 -11.87 9.15
CA PRO A 496 -20.96 -12.59 9.97
C PRO A 496 -21.70 -11.68 10.97
N GLN A 497 -21.32 -10.40 11.07
CA GLN A 497 -22.00 -9.41 11.91
C GLN A 497 -23.15 -8.70 11.20
N GLY A 498 -23.28 -8.82 9.87
CA GLY A 498 -24.48 -8.37 9.18
C GLY A 498 -25.65 -9.27 9.55
N ASP A 499 -26.74 -8.70 10.05
CA ASP A 499 -28.00 -9.44 10.19
C ASP A 499 -28.41 -10.05 8.83
N GLY A 500 -29.23 -11.10 8.82
CA GLY A 500 -29.59 -11.86 7.62
C GLY A 500 -30.10 -10.99 6.44
N ASP A 501 -30.74 -9.86 6.75
CA ASP A 501 -31.25 -8.88 5.78
C ASP A 501 -30.23 -7.78 5.39
N SER A 502 -29.09 -7.70 6.08
CA SER A 502 -28.06 -6.64 5.93
C SER A 502 -26.83 -7.09 5.16
N ARG A 503 -26.84 -8.28 4.55
CA ARG A 503 -25.78 -8.71 3.63
C ARG A 503 -25.72 -7.73 2.46
N LEU A 504 -24.52 -7.43 1.94
CA LEU A 504 -24.34 -6.61 0.73
C LEU A 504 -25.03 -7.28 -0.47
N VAL A 505 -26.33 -7.08 -0.58
CA VAL A 505 -27.17 -7.51 -1.68
C VAL A 505 -27.44 -6.26 -2.50
N MET A 506 -27.30 -6.40 -3.82
CA MET A 506 -27.60 -5.31 -4.72
C MET A 506 -29.07 -4.89 -4.57
N GLY A 507 -29.29 -3.69 -4.03
CA GLY A 507 -30.59 -3.09 -3.79
C GLY A 507 -31.03 -2.20 -4.94
N ALA A 508 -32.34 -1.97 -5.05
CA ALA A 508 -32.94 -1.05 -6.01
C ALA A 508 -33.36 0.25 -5.29
N TYR A 509 -32.67 1.35 -5.56
CA TYR A 509 -32.91 2.63 -4.89
C TYR A 509 -33.59 3.65 -5.81
N PRO A 510 -34.54 4.48 -5.32
CA PRO A 510 -35.12 5.56 -6.11
C PRO A 510 -34.04 6.57 -6.51
N ARG A 511 -34.26 7.25 -7.64
CA ARG A 511 -33.25 8.18 -8.17
C ARG A 511 -33.06 9.40 -7.28
N LEU A 512 -31.82 9.90 -7.27
CA LEU A 512 -31.42 11.14 -6.62
C LEU A 512 -32.30 12.34 -7.02
N ASP A 513 -32.82 12.35 -8.24
CA ASP A 513 -33.62 13.47 -8.78
C ASP A 513 -35.09 13.44 -8.29
N SER A 514 -35.53 12.36 -7.64
CA SER A 514 -36.92 12.15 -7.19
C SER A 514 -37.17 12.41 -5.70
N ALA A 515 -36.12 12.52 -4.88
CA ALA A 515 -36.22 12.91 -3.48
C ALA A 515 -35.92 14.42 -3.33
N PRO A 516 -36.55 15.15 -2.39
CA PRO A 516 -36.15 16.53 -2.11
C PRO A 516 -34.67 16.54 -1.78
N VAL A 517 -33.91 17.19 -2.65
CA VAL A 517 -32.44 17.05 -2.75
C VAL A 517 -31.73 17.42 -1.44
N THR A 518 -32.37 18.23 -0.60
CA THR A 518 -31.89 18.56 0.75
C THR A 518 -31.80 17.36 1.71
N ALA A 519 -32.61 16.31 1.52
CA ALA A 519 -32.65 15.15 2.41
C ALA A 519 -31.54 14.13 2.12
N VAL A 520 -31.15 13.94 0.84
CA VAL A 520 -30.02 13.08 0.46
C VAL A 520 -28.69 13.77 0.77
N TRP A 521 -28.65 15.10 0.66
CA TRP A 521 -27.47 15.92 0.96
C TRP A 521 -27.13 16.03 2.44
N ARG A 522 -28.13 16.01 3.34
CA ARG A 522 -27.89 16.00 4.80
C ARG A 522 -27.57 14.62 5.37
N ARG A 523 -27.81 13.54 4.60
CA ARG A 523 -27.53 12.16 5.03
C ARG A 523 -26.07 11.74 4.79
N ALA A 524 -25.30 12.52 4.02
CA ALA A 524 -23.89 12.26 3.72
C ALA A 524 -22.94 13.01 4.66
#